data_AF-A0A2G9YHA1-F1
#
_entry.id   AF-A0A2G9YHA1-F1
#
_cell.length_a   1.000
_cell.length_b   1.000
_cell.length_c   1.000
_cell.angle_alpha   90.00
_cell.angle_beta   90.00
_cell.angle_gamma   90.00
#
_symmetry.space_group_name_H-M   'P 1'
#
loop_
_entity.id
_entity.type
_entity.pdbx_description
1 polymer ?
#
loop_
_entity_poly.entity_id
_entity_poly.type
_entity_poly.pdbx_seq_one_letter_code
_entity_poly.pdbx_strand_id
1 'polypeptide(L)'
;MLYRTTKYNFYNTSPYTFRKLIEAPTQAAPNLRKYIDGFSDNVKEIFAKFEFDRILDKLHESELLYLALKEFNKIDLHPDKVENHVIGLAFEDLIRRFAEQSNETAGEHYTPRDVVRLMTSLLFTGEEKELAKPGVIKEIYDPACGTGGMLTVSKDYIQTNFNKEAKIFLYGQELNATTYAICKADMLIKGEDVDSIKGGDKEHTKASTLSNDQHHGQRFDYALSNPPFGVSWEKDKTAVENEAERGFSGRFGAGL
;
A
#
# COMPACT_ATOMS: atom_id res chain seq x y z
N MET A 1 4.71 -19.16 -14.38
CA MET A 1 5.92 -19.11 -15.24
C MET A 1 6.44 -17.67 -15.37
N LEU A 2 5.59 -16.68 -15.64
CA LEU A 2 6.00 -15.27 -15.87
C LEU A 2 6.68 -14.57 -14.68
N TYR A 3 6.16 -14.68 -13.45
CA TYR A 3 6.81 -14.10 -12.26
C TYR A 3 8.26 -14.59 -12.06
N ARG A 4 8.53 -15.88 -12.35
CA ARG A 4 9.88 -16.43 -12.28
C ARG A 4 10.80 -15.88 -13.37
N THR A 5 10.25 -15.60 -14.55
CA THR A 5 10.98 -15.01 -15.67
C THR A 5 11.35 -13.56 -15.39
N THR A 6 10.41 -12.77 -14.85
CA THR A 6 10.65 -11.35 -14.57
C THR A 6 11.49 -11.13 -13.32
N LYS A 7 11.48 -12.08 -12.36
CA LYS A 7 12.06 -11.94 -11.01
C LYS A 7 11.40 -10.81 -10.19
N TYR A 8 10.25 -10.33 -10.63
CA TYR A 8 9.44 -9.34 -9.94
C TYR A 8 8.10 -9.97 -9.53
N ASN A 9 7.46 -9.37 -8.53
CA ASN A 9 6.12 -9.75 -8.08
C ASN A 9 5.02 -9.24 -9.02
N PHE A 10 5.35 -8.88 -10.25
CA PHE A 10 4.42 -8.50 -11.32
C PHE A 10 5.03 -8.80 -12.70
N TYR A 11 4.18 -8.74 -13.73
CA TYR A 11 4.59 -8.85 -15.13
C TYR A 11 3.66 -8.04 -16.02
N ASN A 12 4.08 -7.76 -17.26
CA ASN A 12 3.23 -7.18 -18.31
C ASN A 12 3.38 -7.98 -19.61
N THR A 13 2.28 -8.38 -20.23
CA THR A 13 2.25 -9.14 -21.49
C THR A 13 1.83 -8.31 -22.71
N SER A 14 1.56 -7.02 -22.54
CA SER A 14 1.22 -6.13 -23.64
C SER A 14 2.44 -5.91 -24.56
N PRO A 15 2.22 -5.65 -25.86
CA PRO A 15 3.31 -5.33 -26.79
C PRO A 15 3.84 -3.90 -26.62
N TYR A 16 3.26 -3.13 -25.69
CA TYR A 16 3.54 -1.72 -25.47
C TYR A 16 4.58 -1.55 -24.37
N THR A 17 5.44 -0.57 -24.57
CA THR A 17 6.23 0.05 -23.50
C THR A 17 5.70 1.47 -23.31
N PHE A 18 6.03 2.11 -22.20
CA PHE A 18 5.60 3.48 -21.96
C PHE A 18 6.04 4.45 -23.09
N ARG A 19 7.21 4.20 -23.73
CA ARG A 19 7.69 4.90 -24.93
C ARG A 19 6.84 4.65 -26.17
N LYS A 20 6.38 3.42 -26.40
CA LYS A 20 5.51 3.13 -27.55
C LYS A 20 4.11 3.77 -27.44
N LEU A 21 3.68 4.16 -26.23
CA LEU A 21 2.37 4.79 -26.03
C LEU A 21 2.22 6.13 -26.77
N ILE A 22 3.33 6.85 -26.99
CA ILE A 22 3.32 8.18 -27.62
C ILE A 22 3.64 8.15 -29.13
N GLU A 23 3.94 6.99 -29.71
CA GLU A 23 4.27 6.88 -31.14
C GLU A 23 3.05 7.15 -32.05
N ALA A 24 1.84 6.94 -31.54
CA ALA A 24 0.59 7.18 -32.24
C ALA A 24 -0.35 8.05 -31.37
N PRO A 25 -0.31 9.39 -31.50
CA PRO A 25 -1.05 10.30 -30.61
C PRO A 25 -2.55 10.03 -30.53
N THR A 26 -3.18 9.73 -31.67
CA THR A 26 -4.63 9.42 -31.75
C THR A 26 -4.99 8.06 -31.14
N GLN A 27 -4.00 7.22 -30.85
CA GLN A 27 -4.17 5.90 -30.23
C GLN A 27 -3.69 5.87 -28.78
N ALA A 28 -3.32 7.01 -28.19
CA ALA A 28 -2.77 7.07 -26.84
C ALA A 28 -3.69 6.41 -25.79
N ALA A 29 -4.99 6.70 -25.81
CA ALA A 29 -5.98 6.13 -24.90
C ALA A 29 -6.15 4.60 -25.05
N PRO A 30 -6.48 4.06 -26.24
CA PRO A 30 -6.61 2.61 -26.39
C PRO A 30 -5.28 1.85 -26.18
N ASN A 31 -4.13 2.46 -26.51
CA ASN A 31 -2.82 1.85 -26.25
C ASN A 31 -2.52 1.80 -24.75
N LEU A 32 -2.81 2.87 -23.99
CA LEU A 32 -2.59 2.90 -22.55
C LEU A 32 -3.49 1.90 -21.82
N ARG A 33 -4.76 1.76 -22.22
CA ARG A 33 -5.63 0.70 -21.66
C ARG A 33 -5.06 -0.68 -21.91
N LYS A 34 -4.68 -1.01 -23.16
CA LYS A 34 -4.03 -2.29 -23.49
C LYS A 34 -2.73 -2.52 -22.71
N TYR A 35 -1.97 -1.47 -22.43
CA TYR A 35 -0.77 -1.55 -21.59
C TYR A 35 -1.12 -1.92 -20.16
N ILE A 36 -2.13 -1.26 -19.58
CA ILE A 36 -2.61 -1.54 -18.21
C ILE A 36 -3.21 -2.95 -18.12
N ASP A 37 -4.06 -3.33 -19.06
CA ASP A 37 -4.71 -4.65 -19.14
C ASP A 37 -3.71 -5.80 -19.29
N GLY A 38 -2.52 -5.52 -19.83
CA GLY A 38 -1.43 -6.49 -19.96
C GLY A 38 -0.74 -6.82 -18.64
N PHE A 39 -0.96 -6.06 -17.57
CA PHE A 39 -0.32 -6.36 -16.28
C PHE A 39 -0.96 -7.55 -15.56
N SER A 40 -0.21 -8.12 -14.61
CA SER A 40 -0.69 -9.12 -13.66
C SER A 40 -1.84 -8.57 -12.79
N ASP A 41 -2.65 -9.49 -12.24
CA ASP A 41 -3.90 -9.14 -11.54
C ASP A 41 -3.69 -8.22 -10.35
N ASN A 42 -2.59 -8.39 -9.60
CA ASN A 42 -2.24 -7.52 -8.47
C ASN A 42 -2.00 -6.05 -8.88
N VAL A 43 -1.45 -5.79 -10.08
CA VAL A 43 -1.28 -4.43 -10.61
C VAL A 43 -2.59 -3.89 -11.17
N LYS A 44 -3.36 -4.72 -11.89
CA LYS A 44 -4.68 -4.31 -12.40
C LYS A 44 -5.64 -3.95 -11.27
N GLU A 45 -5.56 -4.67 -10.15
CA GLU A 45 -6.32 -4.34 -8.94
C GLU A 45 -5.99 -2.92 -8.45
N ILE A 46 -4.72 -2.55 -8.36
CA ILE A 46 -4.28 -1.19 -7.98
C ILE A 46 -4.94 -0.14 -8.89
N PHE A 47 -4.86 -0.31 -10.22
CA PHE A 47 -5.49 0.60 -11.17
C PHE A 47 -7.02 0.66 -11.04
N ALA A 48 -7.67 -0.49 -10.80
CA ALA A 48 -9.11 -0.55 -10.60
C ALA A 48 -9.54 0.18 -9.32
N LYS A 49 -8.77 0.05 -8.23
CA LYS A 49 -9.03 0.74 -6.95
C LYS A 49 -8.84 2.26 -7.05
N PHE A 50 -7.97 2.73 -7.95
CA PHE A 50 -7.87 4.14 -8.33
C PHE A 50 -8.98 4.63 -9.28
N GLU A 51 -9.87 3.75 -9.74
CA GLU A 51 -10.84 4.05 -10.81
C GLU A 51 -10.16 4.66 -12.05
N PHE A 52 -8.99 4.14 -12.41
CA PHE A 52 -8.09 4.79 -13.37
C PHE A 52 -8.70 4.97 -14.77
N ASP A 53 -9.62 4.11 -15.18
CA ASP A 53 -10.34 4.27 -16.45
C ASP A 53 -11.08 5.61 -16.53
N ARG A 54 -11.69 6.07 -15.41
CA ARG A 54 -12.36 7.37 -15.36
C ARG A 54 -11.37 8.53 -15.49
N ILE A 55 -10.18 8.38 -14.90
CA ILE A 55 -9.10 9.37 -15.02
C ILE A 55 -8.62 9.44 -16.47
N LEU A 56 -8.42 8.28 -17.10
CA LEU A 56 -8.00 8.16 -18.48
C LEU A 56 -9.04 8.78 -19.44
N ASP A 57 -10.33 8.47 -19.26
CA ASP A 57 -11.43 9.04 -20.05
C ASP A 57 -11.43 10.57 -19.96
N LYS A 58 -11.38 11.11 -18.73
CA LYS A 58 -11.35 12.56 -18.49
C LYS A 58 -10.15 13.24 -19.16
N LEU A 59 -8.96 12.64 -19.06
CA LEU A 59 -7.75 13.18 -19.70
C LEU A 59 -7.83 13.08 -21.23
N HIS A 60 -8.45 12.03 -21.77
CA HIS A 60 -8.61 11.83 -23.20
C HIS A 60 -9.59 12.86 -23.79
N GLU A 61 -10.76 13.03 -23.16
CA GLU A 61 -11.78 14.00 -23.58
C GLU A 61 -11.29 15.44 -23.48
N SER A 62 -10.40 15.73 -22.53
CA SER A 62 -9.79 17.06 -22.37
C SER A 62 -8.60 17.30 -23.29
N GLU A 63 -8.27 16.37 -24.20
CA GLU A 63 -7.08 16.41 -25.08
C GLU A 63 -5.73 16.50 -24.33
N LEU A 64 -5.72 16.16 -23.03
CA LEU A 64 -4.54 16.25 -22.15
C LEU A 64 -3.75 14.94 -22.05
N LEU A 65 -4.38 13.79 -22.34
CA LEU A 65 -3.75 12.48 -22.13
C LEU A 65 -2.41 12.34 -22.85
N TYR A 66 -2.37 12.69 -24.14
CA TYR A 66 -1.14 12.59 -24.93
C TYR A 66 -0.05 13.52 -24.41
N LEU A 67 -0.40 14.74 -24.00
CA LEU A 67 0.54 15.71 -23.44
C LEU A 67 1.14 15.19 -22.12
N ALA A 68 0.30 14.65 -21.24
CA ALA A 68 0.75 14.05 -19.98
C ALA A 68 1.71 12.87 -20.23
N LEU A 69 1.34 11.95 -21.13
CA LEU A 69 2.21 10.81 -21.49
C LEU A 69 3.55 11.27 -22.06
N LYS A 70 3.56 12.35 -22.86
CA LYS A 70 4.79 12.93 -23.42
C LYS A 70 5.71 13.48 -22.32
N GLU A 71 5.17 14.14 -21.31
CA GLU A 71 5.97 14.63 -20.17
C GLU A 71 6.55 13.47 -19.36
N PHE A 72 5.75 12.46 -19.02
CA PHE A 72 6.24 11.27 -18.34
C PHE A 72 7.32 10.52 -19.15
N ASN A 73 7.24 10.53 -20.48
CA ASN A 73 8.24 9.87 -21.33
C ASN A 73 9.62 10.55 -21.33
N LYS A 74 9.73 11.78 -20.84
CA LYS A 74 11.01 12.49 -20.72
C LYS A 74 11.86 11.96 -19.57
N ILE A 75 11.24 11.24 -18.63
CA ILE A 75 11.89 10.77 -17.41
C ILE A 75 12.11 9.26 -17.53
N ASP A 76 13.38 8.83 -17.46
CA ASP A 76 13.74 7.42 -17.46
C ASP A 76 13.79 6.90 -16.01
N LEU A 77 12.71 6.23 -15.61
CA LEU A 77 12.55 5.62 -14.28
C LEU A 77 12.93 4.12 -14.29
N HIS A 78 13.66 3.65 -15.29
CA HIS A 78 14.09 2.25 -15.32
C HIS A 78 15.00 1.93 -14.10
N PRO A 79 14.90 0.73 -13.49
CA PRO A 79 15.74 0.35 -12.34
C PRO A 79 17.25 0.48 -12.57
N ASP A 80 17.70 0.38 -13.82
CA ASP A 80 19.12 0.58 -14.21
C ASP A 80 19.56 2.06 -14.15
N LYS A 81 18.61 3.00 -14.08
CA LYS A 81 18.85 4.45 -14.00
C LYS A 81 18.53 5.02 -12.64
N VAL A 82 17.44 4.54 -12.03
CA VAL A 82 16.97 4.97 -10.73
C VAL A 82 16.69 3.74 -9.90
N GLU A 83 17.41 3.58 -8.80
CA GLU A 83 17.21 2.45 -7.90
C GLU A 83 15.76 2.44 -7.36
N ASN A 84 15.17 1.25 -7.21
CA ASN A 84 13.79 1.11 -6.70
C ASN A 84 13.59 1.80 -5.35
N HIS A 85 14.60 1.80 -4.48
CA HIS A 85 14.56 2.50 -3.21
C HIS A 85 14.34 4.01 -3.39
N VAL A 86 15.03 4.63 -4.35
CA VAL A 86 14.88 6.06 -4.67
C VAL A 86 13.49 6.36 -5.24
N ILE A 87 12.96 5.47 -6.09
CA ILE A 87 11.58 5.61 -6.61
C ILE A 87 10.56 5.51 -5.48
N GLY A 88 10.73 4.57 -4.55
CA GLY A 88 9.89 4.44 -3.37
C GLY A 88 9.89 5.71 -2.52
N LEU A 89 11.08 6.28 -2.25
CA LEU A 89 11.20 7.56 -1.54
C LEU A 89 10.54 8.72 -2.29
N ALA A 90 10.67 8.79 -3.62
CA ALA A 90 10.02 9.82 -4.43
C ALA A 90 8.49 9.67 -4.42
N PHE A 91 7.98 8.43 -4.51
CA PHE A 91 6.55 8.13 -4.44
C PHE A 91 5.97 8.55 -3.08
N GLU A 92 6.68 8.24 -2.00
CA GLU A 92 6.33 8.67 -0.66
C GLU A 92 6.33 10.20 -0.50
N ASP A 93 7.33 10.90 -1.05
CA ASP A 93 7.39 12.36 -1.01
C ASP A 93 6.20 12.99 -1.76
N LEU A 94 5.77 12.38 -2.87
CA LEU A 94 4.55 12.81 -3.58
C LEU A 94 3.31 12.61 -2.72
N ILE A 95 3.13 11.44 -2.08
CA ILE A 95 2.02 11.20 -1.15
C ILE A 95 2.01 12.25 -0.05
N ARG A 96 3.16 12.51 0.58
CA ARG A 96 3.31 13.53 1.63
C ARG A 96 2.87 14.91 1.15
N ARG A 97 3.35 15.35 -0.02
CA ARG A 97 2.97 16.66 -0.59
C ARG A 97 1.48 16.75 -0.90
N PHE A 98 0.87 15.67 -1.40
CA PHE A 98 -0.57 15.65 -1.66
C PHE A 98 -1.37 15.69 -0.35
N ALA A 99 -0.95 14.96 0.68
CA ALA A 99 -1.56 15.01 2.01
C ALA A 99 -1.45 16.40 2.66
N GLU A 100 -0.31 17.09 2.50
CA GLU A 100 -0.12 18.48 2.99
C GLU A 100 -0.97 19.50 2.23
N GLN A 101 -1.29 19.24 0.96
CA GLN A 101 -2.12 20.11 0.12
C GLN A 101 -3.61 19.87 0.29
N SER A 102 -4.02 18.64 0.61
CA SER A 102 -5.41 18.33 0.93
C SER A 102 -5.75 18.90 2.31
N ASN A 103 -6.69 19.85 2.37
CA ASN A 103 -7.29 20.32 3.63
C ASN A 103 -8.17 19.25 4.33
N GLU A 104 -8.11 17.99 3.89
CA GLU A 104 -8.73 16.85 4.57
C GLU A 104 -7.96 16.55 5.87
N THR A 105 -8.65 16.03 6.87
CA THR A 105 -8.13 15.78 8.22
C THR A 105 -6.79 15.05 8.18
N ALA A 106 -5.70 15.79 8.43
CA ALA A 106 -4.30 15.36 8.25
C ALA A 106 -3.89 14.06 8.98
N GLY A 107 -4.74 13.52 9.85
CA GLY A 107 -4.51 12.26 10.57
C GLY A 107 -5.00 10.99 9.88
N GLU A 108 -5.85 11.08 8.85
CA GLU A 108 -6.53 9.89 8.28
C GLU A 108 -5.73 9.16 7.19
N HIS A 109 -4.76 9.81 6.55
CA HIS A 109 -4.09 9.23 5.37
C HIS A 109 -2.56 9.21 5.42
N TYR A 110 -1.95 10.04 6.26
CA TYR A 110 -0.49 10.12 6.35
C TYR A 110 -0.02 10.46 7.77
N THR A 111 0.76 9.58 8.38
CA THR A 111 1.44 9.85 9.64
C THR A 111 2.82 10.45 9.36
N PRO A 112 3.17 11.64 9.89
CA PRO A 112 4.49 12.23 9.69
C PRO A 112 5.63 11.29 10.07
N ARG A 113 6.71 11.29 9.28
CA ARG A 113 7.80 10.31 9.44
C ARG A 113 8.52 10.36 10.78
N ASP A 114 8.60 11.54 11.39
CA ASP A 114 9.20 11.66 12.72
C ASP A 114 8.35 10.98 13.79
N VAL A 115 7.01 11.04 13.66
CA VAL A 115 6.08 10.32 14.54
C VAL A 115 6.19 8.82 14.31
N VAL A 116 6.22 8.38 13.04
CA VAL A 116 6.39 6.96 12.70
C VAL A 116 7.71 6.42 13.28
N ARG A 117 8.82 7.13 13.09
CA ARG A 117 10.13 6.74 13.64
C ARG A 117 10.13 6.66 15.16
N LEU A 118 9.48 7.61 15.83
CA LEU A 118 9.32 7.57 17.28
C LEU A 118 8.54 6.32 17.70
N MET A 119 7.37 6.08 17.12
CA MET A 119 6.55 4.88 17.42
C MET A 119 7.32 3.59 17.18
N THR A 120 8.00 3.47 16.04
CA THR A 120 8.85 2.32 15.70
C THR A 120 10.00 2.13 16.69
N SER A 121 10.67 3.21 17.10
CA SER A 121 11.77 3.12 18.09
C SER A 121 11.29 2.63 19.46
N LEU A 122 10.11 3.08 19.88
CA LEU A 122 9.48 2.65 21.13
C LEU A 122 9.05 1.19 21.06
N LEU A 123 8.44 0.78 19.95
CA LEU A 123 7.98 -0.58 19.71
C LEU A 123 9.12 -1.62 19.83
N PHE A 124 10.33 -1.26 19.39
CA PHE A 124 11.48 -2.16 19.40
C PHE A 124 12.45 -1.93 20.57
N THR A 125 12.10 -1.07 21.53
CA THR A 125 12.92 -0.87 22.73
C THR A 125 12.98 -2.16 23.54
N GLY A 126 14.19 -2.65 23.83
CA GLY A 126 14.40 -3.91 24.57
C GLY A 126 14.43 -5.17 23.71
N GLU A 127 14.12 -5.07 22.41
CA GLU A 127 14.11 -6.19 21.46
C GLU A 127 15.45 -6.36 20.73
N GLU A 128 16.46 -5.54 21.04
CA GLU A 128 17.69 -5.40 20.24
C GLU A 128 18.44 -6.73 20.14
N LYS A 129 18.51 -7.48 21.25
CA LYS A 129 19.18 -8.78 21.29
C LYS A 129 18.48 -9.83 20.43
N GLU A 130 17.15 -9.82 20.40
CA GLU A 130 16.37 -10.77 19.61
C GLU A 130 16.44 -10.42 18.12
N LEU A 131 16.30 -9.13 17.79
CA LEU A 131 16.34 -8.63 16.40
C LEU A 131 17.74 -8.70 15.78
N ALA A 132 18.81 -8.67 16.57
CA ALA A 132 20.18 -8.83 16.07
C ALA A 132 20.56 -10.29 15.69
N LYS A 133 19.70 -11.28 15.99
CA LYS A 133 20.03 -12.70 15.72
C LYS A 133 20.11 -12.99 14.22
N PRO A 134 21.09 -13.81 13.78
CA PRO A 134 21.16 -14.25 12.39
C PRO A 134 19.89 -15.00 11.98
N GLY A 135 19.38 -14.70 10.78
CA GLY A 135 18.19 -15.37 10.24
C GLY A 135 16.89 -15.04 10.98
N VAL A 136 16.83 -13.92 11.72
CA VAL A 136 15.59 -13.49 12.37
C VAL A 136 14.48 -13.29 11.33
N ILE A 137 13.30 -13.82 11.67
CA ILE A 137 12.08 -13.68 10.89
C ILE A 137 11.04 -13.06 11.82
N LYS A 138 10.40 -11.98 11.38
CA LYS A 138 9.37 -11.27 12.14
C LYS A 138 8.20 -10.85 11.27
N GLU A 139 7.02 -10.82 11.87
CA GLU A 139 5.78 -10.38 11.24
C GLU A 139 5.28 -9.09 11.91
N ILE A 140 4.99 -8.07 11.12
CA ILE A 140 4.49 -6.76 11.59
C ILE A 140 3.12 -6.51 10.99
N TYR A 141 2.16 -6.11 11.83
CA TYR A 141 0.79 -5.82 11.41
C TYR A 141 0.34 -4.40 11.72
N ASP A 142 -0.38 -3.80 10.78
CA ASP A 142 -1.10 -2.54 10.97
C ASP A 142 -2.58 -2.67 10.52
N PRO A 143 -3.55 -2.71 11.46
CA PRO A 143 -4.98 -2.86 11.16
C PRO A 143 -5.63 -1.66 10.47
N ALA A 144 -4.94 -0.52 10.37
CA ALA A 144 -5.40 0.69 9.69
C ALA A 144 -4.20 1.30 8.97
N CYS A 145 -3.63 0.54 8.02
CA CYS A 145 -2.28 0.76 7.54
C CYS A 145 -2.08 2.05 6.72
N GLY A 146 -3.18 2.71 6.32
CA GLY A 146 -3.11 3.88 5.47
C GLY A 146 -2.30 3.57 4.22
N THR A 147 -1.34 4.45 3.91
CA THR A 147 -0.43 4.31 2.77
C THR A 147 0.73 3.32 3.00
N GLY A 148 0.74 2.56 4.10
CA GLY A 148 1.76 1.55 4.42
C GLY A 148 3.03 2.11 5.05
N GLY A 149 3.01 3.39 5.44
CA GLY A 149 4.19 4.09 5.95
C GLY A 149 4.77 3.48 7.22
N MET A 150 3.93 3.11 8.20
CA MET A 150 4.39 2.52 9.45
C MET A 150 5.03 1.14 9.26
N LEU A 151 4.47 0.33 8.36
CA LEU A 151 4.98 -0.99 8.02
C LEU A 151 6.38 -0.92 7.41
N THR A 152 6.54 -0.10 6.35
CA THR A 152 7.81 0.01 5.63
C THR A 152 8.92 0.63 6.49
N VAL A 153 8.62 1.68 7.25
CA VAL A 153 9.62 2.29 8.16
C VAL A 153 10.01 1.34 9.28
N SER A 154 9.09 0.51 9.78
CA SER A 154 9.43 -0.47 10.82
C SER A 154 10.38 -1.54 10.30
N LYS A 155 10.16 -2.04 9.08
CA LYS A 155 11.12 -2.93 8.40
C LYS A 155 12.49 -2.26 8.21
N ASP A 156 12.51 -1.06 7.64
CA ASP A 156 13.75 -0.32 7.39
C ASP A 156 14.51 -0.04 8.69
N TYR A 157 13.80 0.28 9.77
CA TYR A 157 14.38 0.53 11.08
C TYR A 157 15.07 -0.73 11.63
N ILE A 158 14.41 -1.90 11.55
CA ILE A 158 15.03 -3.17 12.00
C ILE A 158 16.27 -3.47 11.16
N GLN A 159 16.16 -3.36 9.84
CA GLN A 159 17.24 -3.72 8.93
C GLN A 159 18.43 -2.77 9.03
N THR A 160 18.20 -1.50 9.32
CA THR A 160 19.26 -0.50 9.45
C THR A 160 19.94 -0.55 10.82
N ASN A 161 19.17 -0.72 11.90
CA ASN A 161 19.70 -0.56 13.27
C ASN A 161 20.08 -1.87 13.95
N PHE A 162 19.49 -3.01 13.57
CA PHE A 162 19.68 -4.28 14.27
C PHE A 162 20.27 -5.36 13.37
N ASN A 163 19.66 -5.62 12.22
CA ASN A 163 20.08 -6.71 11.35
C ASN A 163 19.64 -6.51 9.89
N LYS A 164 20.59 -6.17 9.03
CA LYS A 164 20.37 -5.97 7.58
C LYS A 164 19.75 -7.17 6.87
N GLU A 165 20.01 -8.38 7.35
CA GLU A 165 19.54 -9.64 6.75
C GLU A 165 18.23 -10.13 7.39
N ALA A 166 17.62 -9.35 8.29
CA ALA A 166 16.33 -9.69 8.90
C ALA A 166 15.23 -9.82 7.84
N LYS A 167 14.45 -10.89 7.93
CA LYS A 167 13.27 -11.10 7.07
C LYS A 167 12.03 -10.60 7.80
N ILE A 168 11.48 -9.50 7.31
CA ILE A 168 10.29 -8.89 7.89
C ILE A 168 9.13 -9.06 6.91
N PHE A 169 8.05 -9.69 7.37
CA PHE A 169 6.80 -9.81 6.63
C PHE A 169 5.82 -8.74 7.12
N LEU A 170 5.20 -8.03 6.18
CA LEU A 170 4.36 -6.88 6.43
C LEU A 170 2.91 -7.23 6.12
N TYR A 171 2.04 -6.99 7.10
CA TYR A 171 0.61 -7.25 7.01
C TYR A 171 -0.14 -5.95 7.29
N GLY A 172 -1.18 -5.67 6.51
CA GLY A 172 -1.91 -4.43 6.66
C GLY A 172 -3.35 -4.55 6.20
N GLN A 173 -4.24 -3.79 6.82
CA GLN A 173 -5.61 -3.64 6.35
C GLN A 173 -5.95 -2.15 6.27
N GLU A 174 -6.61 -1.76 5.17
CA GLU A 174 -7.02 -0.38 4.92
C GLU A 174 -8.47 -0.33 4.44
N LEU A 175 -9.25 0.60 4.99
CA LEU A 175 -10.66 0.78 4.68
C LEU A 175 -10.84 1.47 3.32
N ASN A 176 -10.10 2.54 3.06
CA ASN A 176 -10.24 3.38 1.88
C ASN A 176 -9.59 2.73 0.65
N ALA A 177 -10.36 2.54 -0.42
CA ALA A 177 -9.89 1.89 -1.66
C ALA A 177 -8.67 2.58 -2.30
N THR A 178 -8.65 3.91 -2.32
CA THR A 178 -7.54 4.70 -2.90
C THR A 178 -6.30 4.57 -2.03
N THR A 179 -6.44 4.73 -0.71
CA THR A 179 -5.32 4.62 0.24
C THR A 179 -4.73 3.21 0.24
N TYR A 180 -5.58 2.18 0.17
CA TYR A 180 -5.19 0.79 -0.05
C TYR A 180 -4.39 0.61 -1.34
N ALA A 181 -4.83 1.20 -2.45
CA ALA A 181 -4.13 1.12 -3.73
C ALA A 181 -2.74 1.78 -3.67
N ILE A 182 -2.62 2.89 -2.95
CA ILE A 182 -1.34 3.57 -2.69
C ILE A 182 -0.42 2.65 -1.87
N CYS A 183 -0.92 2.04 -0.79
CA CYS A 183 -0.16 1.10 0.03
C CYS A 183 0.35 -0.08 -0.81
N LYS A 184 -0.52 -0.73 -1.59
CA LYS A 184 -0.10 -1.84 -2.46
C LYS A 184 0.90 -1.42 -3.53
N ALA A 185 0.75 -0.23 -4.11
CA ALA A 185 1.71 0.28 -5.09
C ALA A 185 3.09 0.50 -4.46
N ASP A 186 3.16 1.13 -3.28
CA ASP A 186 4.43 1.35 -2.56
C ASP A 186 5.11 0.03 -2.19
N MET A 187 4.36 -0.91 -1.62
CA MET A 187 4.82 -2.26 -1.29
C MET A 187 5.35 -2.99 -2.53
N LEU A 188 4.64 -2.90 -3.67
CA LEU A 188 5.07 -3.53 -4.91
C LEU A 188 6.39 -2.94 -5.44
N ILE A 189 6.53 -1.61 -5.41
CA ILE A 189 7.75 -0.91 -5.85
C ILE A 189 8.95 -1.30 -4.99
N LYS A 190 8.73 -1.48 -3.68
CA LYS A 190 9.74 -1.92 -2.71
C LYS A 190 10.01 -3.43 -2.76
N GLY A 191 9.25 -4.19 -3.56
CA GLY A 191 9.43 -5.64 -3.74
C GLY A 191 8.84 -6.49 -2.62
N GLU A 192 7.90 -5.93 -1.84
CA GLU A 192 7.20 -6.63 -0.77
C GLU A 192 6.08 -7.54 -1.31
N ASP A 193 5.54 -8.37 -0.40
CA ASP A 193 4.35 -9.16 -0.67
C ASP A 193 3.09 -8.29 -0.53
N VAL A 194 2.44 -8.01 -1.66
CA VAL A 194 1.23 -7.19 -1.71
C VAL A 194 -0.05 -7.97 -1.40
N ASP A 195 0.01 -9.31 -1.36
CA ASP A 195 -1.17 -10.13 -1.02
C ASP A 195 -1.47 -10.08 0.47
N SER A 196 -0.49 -9.67 1.28
CA SER A 196 -0.63 -9.45 2.72
C SER A 196 -1.23 -8.08 3.08
N ILE A 197 -1.50 -7.23 2.08
CA ILE A 197 -2.27 -5.99 2.23
C ILE A 197 -3.72 -6.25 1.82
N LYS A 198 -4.64 -5.99 2.74
CA LYS A 198 -6.06 -6.36 2.69
C LYS A 198 -6.99 -5.15 2.77
N GLY A 199 -8.26 -5.35 2.44
CA GLY A 199 -9.29 -4.29 2.49
C GLY A 199 -9.55 -3.59 1.14
N GLY A 200 -9.76 -2.28 1.18
CA GLY A 200 -10.01 -1.44 0.01
C GLY A 200 -11.29 -1.76 -0.76
N ASP A 201 -12.24 -2.50 -0.19
CA ASP A 201 -13.56 -2.74 -0.78
C ASP A 201 -14.39 -1.43 -0.79
N LYS A 202 -15.31 -1.30 -1.75
CA LYS A 202 -16.23 -0.16 -1.81
C LYS A 202 -17.29 -0.23 -0.70
N GLU A 203 -17.59 -1.43 -0.23
CA GLU A 203 -18.50 -1.67 0.89
C GLU A 203 -17.73 -1.61 2.22
N HIS A 204 -18.11 -0.65 3.07
CA HIS A 204 -17.45 -0.38 4.36
C HIS A 204 -17.22 -1.63 5.20
N THR A 205 -18.27 -2.42 5.43
CA THR A 205 -18.23 -3.61 6.31
C THR A 205 -17.36 -4.74 5.75
N LYS A 206 -17.08 -4.76 4.44
CA LYS A 206 -16.16 -5.74 3.83
C LYS A 206 -14.71 -5.32 3.94
N ALA A 207 -14.44 -4.01 3.95
CA ALA A 207 -13.08 -3.46 4.02
C ALA A 207 -12.62 -3.18 5.46
N SER A 208 -13.55 -2.84 6.35
CA SER A 208 -13.27 -2.46 7.72
C SER A 208 -12.69 -3.60 8.54
N THR A 209 -11.59 -3.32 9.23
CA THR A 209 -10.96 -4.26 10.17
C THR A 209 -11.88 -4.59 11.35
N LEU A 210 -12.78 -3.68 11.74
CA LEU A 210 -13.73 -3.93 12.82
C LEU A 210 -14.79 -4.94 12.41
N SER A 211 -15.41 -4.76 11.23
CA SER A 211 -16.48 -5.65 10.73
C SER A 211 -15.97 -6.95 10.12
N ASN A 212 -14.83 -6.89 9.43
CA ASN A 212 -14.30 -8.00 8.64
C ASN A 212 -12.78 -8.01 8.73
N ASP A 213 -12.28 -8.66 9.79
CA ASP A 213 -10.86 -8.92 9.96
C ASP A 213 -10.34 -9.86 8.86
N GLN A 214 -9.63 -9.30 7.89
CA GLN A 214 -9.09 -10.07 6.77
C GLN A 214 -7.82 -10.85 7.16
N HIS A 215 -7.35 -10.67 8.40
CA HIS A 215 -6.26 -11.42 9.03
C HIS A 215 -6.75 -12.24 10.23
N HIS A 216 -8.06 -12.53 10.30
CA HIS A 216 -8.66 -13.22 11.45
C HIS A 216 -7.92 -14.51 11.83
N GLY A 217 -7.52 -14.58 13.11
CA GLY A 217 -6.82 -15.73 13.69
C GLY A 217 -5.32 -15.77 13.44
N GLN A 218 -4.77 -14.81 12.67
CA GLN A 218 -3.32 -14.62 12.57
C GLN A 218 -2.79 -13.96 13.86
N ARG A 219 -1.53 -14.25 14.18
CA ARG A 219 -0.79 -13.61 15.27
C ARG A 219 0.49 -13.06 14.71
N PHE A 220 0.85 -11.86 15.13
CA PHE A 220 2.01 -11.14 14.65
C PHE A 220 2.98 -10.90 15.81
N ASP A 221 4.27 -10.78 15.51
CA ASP A 221 5.27 -10.45 16.52
C ASP A 221 5.09 -9.01 17.02
N TYR A 222 4.76 -8.10 16.11
CA TYR A 222 4.59 -6.69 16.40
C TYR A 222 3.33 -6.14 15.74
N ALA A 223 2.69 -5.19 16.41
CA ALA A 223 1.58 -4.43 15.85
C ALA A 223 1.75 -2.94 16.19
N LEU A 224 1.50 -2.08 15.21
CA LEU A 224 1.48 -0.63 15.37
C LEU A 224 0.45 -0.05 14.41
N SER A 225 -0.22 1.02 14.83
CA SER A 225 -1.25 1.65 14.01
C SER A 225 -1.47 3.10 14.45
N ASN A 226 -1.96 3.90 13.52
CA ASN A 226 -2.49 5.23 13.75
C ASN A 226 -3.92 5.25 13.19
N PRO A 227 -4.88 4.63 13.88
CA PRO A 227 -6.26 4.54 13.39
C PRO A 227 -6.89 5.93 13.28
N PRO A 228 -7.92 6.10 12.43
CA PRO A 228 -8.56 7.40 12.23
C PRO A 228 -9.21 7.90 13.53
N PHE A 229 -8.96 9.17 13.87
CA PHE A 229 -9.49 9.78 15.08
C PHE A 229 -10.87 10.42 14.83
N GLY A 230 -11.85 10.09 15.66
CA GLY A 230 -13.18 10.72 15.61
C GLY A 230 -14.11 10.20 14.50
N VAL A 231 -13.71 9.15 13.79
CA VAL A 231 -14.58 8.48 12.80
C VAL A 231 -15.59 7.58 13.52
N SER A 232 -16.87 7.72 13.17
CA SER A 232 -17.93 6.88 13.72
C SER A 232 -17.81 5.44 13.22
N TRP A 233 -17.87 4.48 14.14
CA TRP A 233 -17.92 3.05 13.87
C TRP A 233 -19.36 2.51 13.75
N GLU A 234 -20.38 3.38 13.62
CA GLU A 234 -21.79 2.96 13.56
C GLU A 234 -22.05 1.93 12.43
N LYS A 235 -21.33 2.03 11.32
CA LYS A 235 -21.42 1.06 10.21
C LYS A 235 -20.87 -0.32 10.57
N ASP A 236 -19.97 -0.40 11.56
CA ASP A 236 -19.38 -1.64 12.06
C ASP A 236 -20.13 -2.22 13.25
N LYS A 237 -21.04 -1.43 13.83
CA LYS A 237 -21.63 -1.71 15.13
C LYS A 237 -22.21 -3.10 15.28
N THR A 238 -23.06 -3.49 14.33
CA THR A 238 -23.70 -4.81 14.35
C THR A 238 -22.67 -5.95 14.34
N ALA A 239 -21.60 -5.84 13.53
CA ALA A 239 -20.58 -6.88 13.46
C ALA A 239 -19.77 -6.98 14.76
N VAL A 240 -19.41 -5.83 15.32
CA VAL A 240 -18.67 -5.72 16.57
C VAL A 240 -19.50 -6.24 17.76
N GLU A 241 -20.76 -5.82 17.89
CA GLU A 241 -21.67 -6.27 18.96
C GLU A 241 -21.89 -7.79 18.90
N ASN A 242 -22.15 -8.34 17.70
CA ASN A 242 -22.30 -9.79 17.51
C ASN A 242 -21.01 -10.57 17.88
N GLU A 243 -19.84 -10.03 17.56
CA GLU A 243 -18.59 -10.69 17.94
C GLU A 243 -18.31 -10.57 19.45
N ALA A 244 -18.69 -9.46 20.07
CA ALA A 244 -18.55 -9.24 21.52
C ALA A 244 -19.36 -10.24 22.35
N GLU A 245 -20.50 -10.74 21.84
CA GLU A 245 -21.28 -11.82 22.47
C GLU A 245 -20.47 -13.11 22.69
N ARG A 246 -19.37 -13.29 21.95
CA ARG A 246 -18.45 -14.44 22.09
C ARG A 246 -17.48 -14.29 23.28
N GLY A 247 -17.51 -13.18 24.01
CA GLY A 247 -16.60 -12.87 25.12
C GLY A 247 -15.14 -12.93 24.69
N PHE A 248 -14.26 -13.51 25.52
CA PHE A 248 -12.83 -13.68 25.20
C PHE A 248 -12.54 -14.66 24.04
N SER A 249 -13.56 -15.31 23.48
CA SER A 249 -13.43 -16.11 22.24
C SER A 249 -13.59 -15.26 20.97
N GLY A 250 -13.85 -13.96 21.10
CA GLY A 250 -13.84 -12.95 20.05
C GLY A 250 -12.86 -11.80 20.38
N ARG A 251 -12.69 -10.85 19.45
CA ARG A 251 -11.73 -9.74 19.58
C ARG A 251 -12.14 -8.68 20.61
N PHE A 252 -13.44 -8.54 20.85
CA PHE A 252 -14.01 -7.48 21.71
C PHE A 252 -14.37 -7.94 23.13
N GLY A 253 -13.80 -9.05 23.59
CA GLY A 253 -14.09 -9.61 24.92
C GLY A 253 -13.69 -8.72 26.11
N ALA A 254 -12.83 -7.73 25.89
CA ALA A 254 -12.42 -6.76 26.91
C ALA A 254 -13.38 -5.56 27.05
N GLY A 255 -14.29 -5.36 26.10
CA GLY A 255 -15.24 -4.24 26.08
C GLY A 255 -15.51 -3.70 24.67
N LEU A 256 -16.56 -2.86 24.59
CA LEU A 256 -16.95 -2.06 23.42
C LEU A 256 -16.51 -0.60 23.60
#